data_AF-A0AAD7E3U1-F1
#
_entry.id   AF-A0AAD7E3U1-F1
#
_cell.length_a   1.000
_cell.length_b   1.000
_cell.length_c   1.000
_cell.angle_alpha   90.00
_cell.angle_beta   90.00
_cell.angle_gamma   90.00
#
_symmetry.space_group_name_H-M   'P 1'
#
loop_
_entity.id
_entity.type
_entity.pdbx_description
1 polymer ?
#
loop_
_entity_poly.entity_id
_entity_poly.type
_entity_poly.pdbx_seq_one_letter_code
_entity_poly.pdbx_strand_id
1 'polypeptide(L)'
;MSNATRSIPIPFVFGFYLTAPQMRIIAREWLAPEIYAACQTDRDYQRRLVDHCRAKSCKWTFLPDSQNETGEECYLWVTHVIPSWDGKNPRTTMPRKLWANVEKMFGFNDLKVACMMWPRHLSPPTWMMSTMLHNIKIGERNRRQQDAQKESGSTAVETTQQTA
;
A
#
# COMPACT_ATOMS: atom_id res chain seq x y z
N MET A 1 26.12 -7.49 25.50
CA MET A 1 25.44 -7.91 24.25
C MET A 1 23.95 -7.86 24.50
N SER A 2 23.29 -6.75 24.15
CA SER A 2 21.84 -6.59 24.35
C SER A 2 21.10 -7.45 23.33
N ASN A 3 20.24 -8.35 23.81
CA ASN A 3 19.24 -9.03 22.99
C ASN A 3 18.40 -7.96 22.27
N ALA A 4 18.69 -7.73 21.00
CA ALA A 4 17.83 -6.93 20.14
C ALA A 4 16.55 -7.74 19.94
N THR A 5 15.55 -7.52 20.79
CA THR A 5 14.18 -7.93 20.53
C THR A 5 13.85 -7.33 19.17
N ARG A 6 13.81 -8.17 18.12
CA ARG A 6 13.41 -7.74 16.78
C ARG A 6 12.01 -7.15 16.94
N SER A 7 11.91 -5.82 16.86
CA SER A 7 10.63 -5.14 16.96
C SER A 7 9.73 -5.68 15.85
N ILE A 8 8.49 -6.03 16.17
CA ILE A 8 7.54 -6.45 15.15
C ILE A 8 7.15 -5.18 14.39
N PRO A 9 7.36 -5.09 13.06
CA PRO A 9 7.03 -3.90 12.32
C PRO A 9 5.51 -3.67 12.32
N ILE A 10 5.11 -2.43 12.51
CA ILE A 10 3.72 -1.99 12.47
C ILE A 10 3.32 -1.81 11.01
N PRO A 11 2.22 -2.44 10.55
CA PRO A 11 1.76 -2.31 9.18
C PRO A 11 1.11 -0.94 8.95
N PHE A 12 1.70 -0.15 8.08
CA PHE A 12 1.05 1.01 7.48
C PHE A 12 0.53 0.62 6.10
N VAL A 13 -0.74 0.87 5.85
CA VAL A 13 -1.36 0.64 4.55
C VAL A 13 -1.42 1.92 3.74
N PHE A 14 -1.26 1.74 2.44
CA PHE A 14 -1.19 2.81 1.47
C PHE A 14 -2.20 2.56 0.36
N GLY A 15 -2.91 3.60 -0.06
CA GLY A 15 -4.06 3.44 -0.93
C GLY A 15 -4.66 4.75 -1.40
N PHE A 16 -5.84 4.64 -2.01
CA PHE A 16 -6.61 5.77 -2.52
C PHE A 16 -7.90 5.93 -1.71
N TYR A 17 -8.19 7.14 -1.28
CA TYR A 17 -9.54 7.49 -0.84
C TYR A 17 -10.46 7.51 -2.05
N LEU A 18 -11.55 6.78 -1.94
CA LEU A 18 -12.61 6.70 -2.93
C LEU A 18 -13.88 7.33 -2.37
N THR A 19 -14.48 8.17 -3.18
CA THR A 19 -15.89 8.53 -3.00
C THR A 19 -16.79 7.33 -3.32
N ALA A 20 -18.04 7.37 -2.85
CA ALA A 20 -19.04 6.37 -3.21
C ALA A 20 -19.18 6.17 -4.74
N PRO A 21 -19.30 7.23 -5.58
CA PRO A 21 -19.32 7.08 -7.03
C PRO A 21 -18.09 6.37 -7.61
N GLN A 22 -16.87 6.72 -7.16
CA GLN A 22 -15.64 6.09 -7.64
C GLN A 22 -15.61 4.60 -7.26
N MET A 23 -16.01 4.25 -6.04
CA MET A 23 -16.12 2.85 -5.63
C MET A 23 -17.14 2.08 -6.50
N ARG A 24 -18.30 2.68 -6.82
CA ARG A 24 -19.29 2.04 -7.71
C ARG A 24 -18.74 1.81 -9.11
N ILE A 25 -17.93 2.72 -9.64
CA ILE A 25 -17.25 2.54 -10.94
C ILE A 25 -16.33 1.32 -10.89
N ILE A 26 -15.52 1.18 -9.82
CA ILE A 26 -14.67 0.00 -9.63
C ILE A 26 -15.51 -1.27 -9.50
N ALA A 27 -16.59 -1.23 -8.71
CA ALA A 27 -17.49 -2.35 -8.52
C ALA A 27 -18.12 -2.80 -9.85
N ARG A 28 -18.53 -1.86 -10.70
CA ARG A 28 -19.10 -2.16 -12.01
C ARG A 28 -18.10 -2.88 -12.93
N GLU A 29 -16.83 -2.50 -12.85
CA GLU A 29 -15.77 -3.10 -13.68
C GLU A 29 -15.37 -4.49 -13.21
N TRP A 30 -15.40 -4.75 -11.90
CA TRP A 30 -14.82 -5.98 -11.33
C TRP A 30 -15.85 -7.02 -10.89
N LEU A 31 -17.06 -6.61 -10.55
CA LEU A 31 -18.11 -7.54 -10.14
C LEU A 31 -18.88 -8.04 -11.36
N ALA A 32 -19.38 -9.28 -11.28
CA ALA A 32 -20.33 -9.77 -12.27
C ALA A 32 -21.58 -8.87 -12.29
N PRO A 33 -22.21 -8.61 -13.47
CA PRO A 33 -23.34 -7.72 -13.60
C PRO A 33 -24.49 -8.01 -12.61
N GLU A 34 -24.75 -9.28 -12.33
CA GLU A 34 -25.81 -9.74 -11.44
C GLU A 34 -25.48 -9.42 -9.98
N ILE A 35 -24.21 -9.54 -9.59
CA ILE A 35 -23.72 -9.17 -8.25
C ILE A 35 -23.78 -7.65 -8.08
N TYR A 36 -23.36 -6.91 -9.10
CA TYR A 36 -23.43 -5.44 -9.09
C TYR A 36 -24.87 -4.94 -8.97
N ALA A 37 -25.79 -5.50 -9.75
CA ALA A 37 -27.20 -5.12 -9.75
C ALA A 37 -27.92 -5.47 -8.43
N ALA A 38 -27.46 -6.49 -7.72
CA ALA A 38 -28.00 -6.87 -6.41
C ALA A 38 -27.56 -5.95 -5.25
N CYS A 39 -26.59 -5.04 -5.46
CA CYS A 39 -26.15 -4.11 -4.44
C CYS A 39 -27.15 -2.95 -4.31
N GLN A 40 -27.58 -2.67 -3.08
CA GLN A 40 -28.56 -1.60 -2.80
C GLN A 40 -27.93 -0.39 -2.14
N THR A 41 -26.81 -0.59 -1.44
CA THR A 41 -26.11 0.46 -0.69
C THR A 41 -24.64 0.51 -1.07
N ASP A 42 -23.97 1.63 -0.75
CA ASP A 42 -22.51 1.74 -0.91
C ASP A 42 -21.75 0.70 -0.11
N ARG A 43 -22.25 0.37 1.08
CA ARG A 43 -21.71 -0.72 1.91
C ARG A 43 -21.83 -2.08 1.23
N ASP A 44 -22.88 -2.33 0.42
CA ASP A 44 -22.97 -3.58 -0.35
C ASP A 44 -21.89 -3.66 -1.42
N TYR A 45 -21.67 -2.59 -2.17
CA TYR A 45 -20.60 -2.54 -3.18
C TYR A 45 -19.23 -2.79 -2.53
N GLN A 46 -18.94 -2.12 -1.42
CA GLN A 46 -17.70 -2.31 -0.66
C GLN A 46 -17.54 -3.77 -0.21
N ARG A 47 -18.58 -4.36 0.38
CA ARG A 47 -18.56 -5.74 0.85
C ARG A 47 -18.30 -6.72 -0.30
N ARG A 48 -19.03 -6.57 -1.42
CA ARG A 48 -18.86 -7.43 -2.61
C ARG A 48 -17.47 -7.29 -3.23
N LEU A 49 -16.92 -6.09 -3.22
CA LEU A 49 -15.54 -5.85 -3.63
C LEU A 49 -14.53 -6.56 -2.73
N VAL A 50 -14.68 -6.49 -1.39
CA VAL A 50 -13.81 -7.23 -0.46
C VAL A 50 -13.92 -8.73 -0.67
N ASP A 51 -15.13 -9.26 -0.85
CA ASP A 51 -15.35 -10.68 -1.15
C ASP A 51 -14.69 -11.09 -2.46
N HIS A 52 -14.82 -10.26 -3.50
CA HIS A 52 -14.12 -10.45 -4.78
C HIS A 52 -12.60 -10.51 -4.58
N CYS A 53 -12.02 -9.56 -3.83
CA CYS A 53 -10.58 -9.55 -3.53
C CYS A 53 -10.14 -10.86 -2.87
N ARG A 54 -10.91 -11.34 -1.89
CA ARG A 54 -10.61 -12.57 -1.16
C ARG A 54 -10.70 -13.79 -2.07
N ALA A 55 -11.78 -13.90 -2.84
CA ALA A 55 -11.99 -15.02 -3.77
C ALA A 55 -10.90 -15.10 -4.85
N LYS A 56 -10.40 -13.96 -5.32
CA LYS A 56 -9.34 -13.87 -6.34
C LYS A 56 -7.93 -13.80 -5.76
N SER A 57 -7.77 -13.90 -4.44
CA SER A 57 -6.46 -13.75 -3.77
C SER A 57 -5.71 -12.48 -4.18
N CYS A 58 -6.45 -11.37 -4.33
CA CYS A 58 -5.88 -10.08 -4.68
C CYS A 58 -4.91 -9.59 -3.60
N LYS A 59 -3.90 -8.81 -4.03
CA LYS A 59 -2.96 -8.13 -3.12
C LYS A 59 -3.41 -6.71 -2.75
N TRP A 60 -4.72 -6.51 -2.69
CA TRP A 60 -5.39 -5.25 -2.36
C TRP A 60 -6.73 -5.56 -1.69
N THR A 61 -7.29 -4.58 -0.99
CA THR A 61 -8.57 -4.69 -0.27
C THR A 61 -9.22 -3.32 -0.11
N PHE A 62 -10.45 -3.28 0.41
CA PHE A 62 -11.13 -2.05 0.79
C PHE A 62 -11.35 -2.01 2.30
N LEU A 63 -11.16 -0.83 2.90
CA LEU A 63 -11.60 -0.55 4.26
C LEU A 63 -12.88 0.29 4.22
N PRO A 64 -13.91 -0.07 5.02
CA PRO A 64 -15.11 0.74 5.15
C PRO A 64 -14.84 1.99 6.00
N ASP A 65 -15.81 2.91 5.99
CA ASP A 65 -15.98 3.98 6.96
C ASP A 65 -14.68 4.76 7.25
N SER A 66 -13.92 5.04 6.20
CA SER A 66 -12.70 5.84 6.30
C SER A 66 -13.06 7.32 6.24
N GLN A 67 -12.31 8.15 6.94
CA GLN A 67 -12.39 9.60 6.79
C GLN A 67 -11.16 10.08 6.04
N ASN A 68 -11.38 10.96 5.07
CA ASN A 68 -10.29 11.69 4.45
C ASN A 68 -9.78 12.79 5.40
N GLU A 69 -8.74 13.51 5.00
CA GLU A 69 -8.15 14.58 5.82
C GLU A 69 -9.13 15.72 6.15
N THR A 70 -10.23 15.85 5.40
CA THR A 70 -11.28 16.85 5.62
C THR A 70 -12.46 16.30 6.44
N GLY A 71 -12.39 15.06 6.92
CA GLY A 71 -13.43 14.42 7.75
C GLY A 71 -14.61 13.85 6.96
N GLU A 72 -14.55 13.87 5.62
CA GLU A 72 -15.62 13.34 4.78
C GLU A 72 -15.57 11.81 4.75
N GLU A 73 -16.74 11.19 4.78
CA GLU A 73 -16.87 9.74 4.66
C GLU A 73 -16.41 9.27 3.28
N CYS A 74 -15.53 8.27 3.28
CA CYS A 74 -14.94 7.71 2.08
C CYS A 74 -14.55 6.24 2.31
N TYR A 75 -14.12 5.59 1.25
CA TYR A 75 -13.64 4.20 1.27
C TYR A 75 -12.15 4.19 0.96
N LEU A 76 -11.34 3.49 1.75
CA LEU A 76 -9.92 3.36 1.44
C LEU A 76 -9.68 2.10 0.60
N TRP A 77 -9.30 2.30 -0.67
CA TRP A 77 -8.77 1.23 -1.51
C TRP A 77 -7.29 1.02 -1.21
N VAL A 78 -7.02 0.02 -0.37
CA VAL A 78 -5.69 -0.37 0.06
C VAL A 78 -5.01 -1.18 -1.03
N THR A 79 -3.88 -0.69 -1.52
CA THR A 79 -3.10 -1.33 -2.59
C THR A 79 -1.73 -1.81 -2.13
N HIS A 80 -1.20 -1.27 -1.04
CA HIS A 80 0.14 -1.56 -0.55
C HIS A 80 0.20 -1.57 0.98
N VAL A 81 1.26 -2.19 1.49
CA VAL A 81 1.63 -2.18 2.90
C VAL A 81 3.12 -1.92 3.07
N ILE A 82 3.47 -1.08 4.03
CA ILE A 82 4.82 -0.64 4.34
C ILE A 82 5.06 -0.88 5.83
N PRO A 83 6.20 -1.49 6.20
CA PRO A 83 6.57 -1.68 7.59
C PRO A 83 7.01 -0.34 8.21
N SER A 84 6.54 -0.06 9.43
CA SER A 84 7.08 0.99 10.30
C SER A 84 7.69 0.36 11.55
N TRP A 85 8.93 0.72 11.86
CA TRP A 85 9.66 0.17 13.01
C TRP A 85 9.59 1.04 14.25
N ASP A 86 9.27 2.32 14.07
CA ASP A 86 9.14 3.34 15.12
C ASP A 86 7.67 3.75 15.36
N GLY A 87 6.74 3.14 14.62
CA GLY A 87 5.32 3.46 14.66
C GLY A 87 4.96 4.78 13.99
N LYS A 88 5.92 5.49 13.41
CA LYS A 88 5.66 6.73 12.66
C LYS A 88 5.20 6.40 11.24
N ASN A 89 4.40 7.30 10.69
CA ASN A 89 3.93 7.20 9.33
C ASN A 89 5.13 7.26 8.36
N PRO A 90 5.37 6.19 7.57
CA PRO A 90 6.48 6.18 6.63
C PRO A 90 6.22 7.21 5.53
N ARG A 91 7.16 8.13 5.35
CA ARG A 91 7.13 9.07 4.21
C ARG A 91 7.37 8.30 2.92
N THR A 92 6.28 7.96 2.25
CA THR A 92 6.30 7.21 1.00
C THR A 92 5.44 7.91 -0.04
N THR A 93 5.85 7.80 -1.29
CA THR A 93 5.10 8.32 -2.44
C THR A 93 4.49 7.16 -3.21
N MET A 94 3.28 7.33 -3.71
CA MET A 94 2.65 6.33 -4.56
C MET A 94 3.50 6.08 -5.82
N PRO A 95 3.73 4.81 -6.23
CA PRO A 95 4.40 4.53 -7.49
C PRO A 95 3.65 5.14 -8.68
N ARG A 96 4.34 5.92 -9.53
CA ARG A 96 3.73 6.55 -10.73
C ARG A 96 3.04 5.56 -11.66
N LYS A 97 3.58 4.35 -11.78
CA LYS A 97 2.97 3.28 -12.59
C LYS A 97 1.59 2.87 -12.07
N LEU A 98 1.38 2.91 -10.76
CA LEU A 98 0.07 2.60 -10.18
C LEU A 98 -0.94 3.68 -10.55
N TRP A 99 -0.56 4.96 -10.46
CA TRP A 99 -1.39 6.08 -10.90
C TRP A 99 -1.84 5.93 -12.35
N ALA A 100 -0.89 5.72 -13.27
CA ALA A 100 -1.19 5.55 -14.69
C ALA A 100 -2.16 4.38 -14.95
N ASN A 101 -2.02 3.28 -14.20
CA ASN A 101 -2.93 2.15 -14.31
C ASN A 101 -4.34 2.48 -13.81
N VAL A 102 -4.46 3.21 -12.71
CA VAL A 102 -5.75 3.60 -12.13
C VAL A 102 -6.48 4.59 -13.05
N GLU A 103 -5.77 5.59 -13.55
CA GLU A 103 -6.29 6.54 -14.53
C GLU A 103 -6.74 5.82 -15.81
N LYS A 104 -5.91 4.90 -16.34
CA LYS A 104 -6.26 4.13 -17.53
C LYS A 104 -7.49 3.24 -17.35
N MET A 105 -7.62 2.56 -16.21
CA MET A 105 -8.70 1.60 -15.97
C MET A 105 -10.02 2.30 -15.64
N PHE A 106 -9.97 3.39 -14.87
CA PHE A 106 -11.18 3.99 -14.28
C PHE A 106 -11.40 5.45 -14.64
N GLY A 107 -10.44 6.09 -15.29
CA GLY A 107 -10.50 7.52 -15.62
C GLY A 107 -10.31 8.44 -14.42
N PHE A 108 -9.82 7.93 -13.29
CA PHE A 108 -9.64 8.74 -12.08
C PHE A 108 -8.35 9.57 -12.17
N ASN A 109 -8.48 10.89 -12.08
CA ASN A 109 -7.36 11.85 -12.09
C ASN A 109 -7.29 12.73 -10.82
N ASP A 110 -8.22 12.53 -9.89
CA ASP A 110 -8.47 13.38 -8.72
C ASP A 110 -8.39 12.62 -7.39
N LEU A 111 -7.84 11.41 -7.38
CA LEU A 111 -7.76 10.61 -6.16
C LEU A 111 -6.87 11.27 -5.11
N LYS A 112 -7.28 11.14 -3.84
CA LYS A 112 -6.42 11.46 -2.70
C LYS A 112 -5.72 10.18 -2.24
N VAL A 113 -4.45 10.30 -1.87
CA VAL A 113 -3.67 9.17 -1.36
C VAL A 113 -3.70 9.17 0.15
N ALA A 114 -3.83 7.98 0.74
CA ALA A 114 -3.76 7.79 2.18
C ALA A 114 -2.56 6.92 2.56
N CYS A 115 -1.93 7.26 3.68
CA CYS A 115 -1.05 6.36 4.42
C CYS A 115 -1.51 6.33 5.86
N MET A 116 -1.93 5.17 6.35
CA MET A 116 -2.38 5.04 7.73
C MET A 116 -1.98 3.70 8.33
N MET A 117 -1.88 3.65 9.65
CA MET A 117 -1.71 2.39 10.36
C MET A 117 -2.94 1.50 10.11
N TRP A 118 -2.74 0.21 9.88
CA TRP A 118 -3.85 -0.73 9.77
C TRP A 118 -4.73 -0.68 11.03
N PRO A 119 -6.07 -0.59 10.91
CA PRO A 119 -6.94 -0.52 12.08
C PRO A 119 -6.79 -1.77 12.96
N ARG A 120 -6.44 -1.57 14.24
CA ARG A 120 -6.14 -2.68 15.16
C ARG A 120 -7.31 -3.62 15.45
N HIS A 121 -8.54 -3.13 15.27
CA HIS A 121 -9.76 -3.90 15.47
C HIS A 121 -10.12 -4.79 14.26
N LEU A 122 -9.40 -4.65 13.13
CA LEU A 122 -9.63 -5.44 11.92
C LEU A 122 -8.55 -6.50 11.74
N SER A 123 -8.96 -7.73 11.45
CA SER A 123 -8.04 -8.78 11.05
C SER A 123 -7.35 -8.41 9.73
N PRO A 124 -6.02 -8.45 9.67
CA PRO A 124 -5.28 -8.15 8.44
C PRO A 124 -5.59 -9.17 7.34
N PRO A 125 -5.70 -8.78 6.06
CA PRO A 125 -5.87 -9.74 4.98
C PRO A 125 -4.58 -10.56 4.81
N THR A 126 -4.72 -11.81 4.35
CA THR A 126 -3.62 -12.79 4.27
C THR A 126 -2.44 -12.31 3.42
N TRP A 127 -2.69 -11.51 2.38
CA TRP A 127 -1.65 -10.93 1.53
C TRP A 127 -0.80 -9.88 2.24
N MET A 128 -1.31 -9.23 3.29
CA MET A 128 -0.67 -8.05 3.86
C MET A 128 0.63 -8.40 4.58
N MET A 129 0.61 -9.41 5.44
CA MET A 129 1.82 -9.80 6.19
C MET A 129 2.90 -10.35 5.25
N SER A 130 2.52 -11.19 4.28
CA SER A 130 3.47 -11.73 3.30
C SER A 130 4.08 -10.62 2.43
N THR A 131 3.28 -9.64 2.01
CA THR A 131 3.75 -8.47 1.25
C THR A 131 4.66 -7.58 2.10
N MET A 132 4.31 -7.34 3.36
CA MET A 132 5.14 -6.55 4.27
C MET A 132 6.51 -7.20 4.48
N LEU A 133 6.55 -8.51 4.74
CA LEU A 133 7.81 -9.25 4.89
C LEU A 133 8.64 -9.25 3.60
N HIS A 134 7.98 -9.34 2.44
CA HIS A 134 8.66 -9.22 1.15
C HIS A 134 9.28 -7.83 0.96
N ASN A 135 8.55 -6.76 1.29
CA ASN A 135 9.03 -5.39 1.20
C ASN A 135 10.21 -5.11 2.14
N ILE A 136 10.22 -5.70 3.35
CA ILE A 136 11.37 -5.64 4.26
C ILE A 136 12.61 -6.24 3.60
N LYS A 137 12.50 -7.45 3.04
CA LYS A 137 13.63 -8.13 2.37
C LYS A 137 14.18 -7.33 1.19
N ILE A 138 13.30 -6.73 0.38
CA ILE A 138 13.71 -5.84 -0.72
C ILE A 138 14.46 -4.62 -0.16
N GLY A 139 13.91 -3.99 0.88
CA GLY A 139 14.54 -2.82 1.51
C GLY A 139 15.94 -3.12 2.06
N GLU A 140 16.11 -4.26 2.72
CA GLU A 140 17.41 -4.73 3.22
C GLU A 140 18.41 -4.97 2.08
N ARG A 141 17.96 -5.62 0.99
CA ARG A 141 18.80 -5.85 -0.20
C ARG A 141 19.25 -4.53 -0.82
N ASN A 142 18.34 -3.58 -0.99
CA ASN A 142 18.65 -2.29 -1.60
C ASN A 142 19.64 -1.49 -0.73
N ARG A 143 19.49 -1.55 0.60
CA ARG A 143 20.43 -0.91 1.53
C ARG A 143 21.84 -1.48 1.41
N ARG A 144 21.98 -2.81 1.41
CA ARG A 144 23.27 -3.49 1.22
C ARG A 144 23.94 -3.12 -0.11
N GLN A 145 23.15 -3.00 -1.17
CA GLN A 145 23.67 -2.57 -2.48
C GLN A 145 24.16 -1.12 -2.47
N GLN A 146 23.42 -0.22 -1.81
CA GLN A 146 23.84 1.18 -1.66
C GLN A 146 25.11 1.32 -0.81
N ASP A 147 25.21 0.57 0.29
CA ASP A 147 26.39 0.59 1.15
C ASP A 147 27.62 0.06 0.39
N ALA A 148 27.49 -1.05 -0.33
CA ALA A 148 28.55 -1.60 -1.17
C ALA A 148 28.98 -0.65 -2.31
N GLN A 149 28.05 0.11 -2.90
CA GLN A 149 28.36 1.13 -3.91
C GLN A 149 29.08 2.35 -3.33
N LYS A 150 28.76 2.75 -2.10
CA LYS A 150 29.47 3.83 -1.41
C LYS A 150 30.88 3.41 -1.02
N GLU A 151 31.05 2.17 -0.55
CA GLU A 151 32.36 1.61 -0.21
C GLU A 151 33.26 1.53 -1.45
N SER A 152 32.77 0.98 -2.57
CA SER A 152 33.54 0.88 -3.81
C SER A 152 33.82 2.24 -4.49
N GLY A 153 32.90 3.20 -4.37
CA GLY A 153 33.13 4.58 -4.80
C GLY A 153 34.15 5.32 -3.94
N SER A 154 34.22 5.03 -2.63
CA SER A 154 35.21 5.61 -1.71
C SER A 154 36.62 5.08 -1.96
N THR A 155 36.77 3.78 -2.25
CA THR A 155 38.10 3.17 -2.52
C THR A 155 38.72 3.67 -3.83
N ALA A 156 37.91 4.03 -4.83
CA ALA A 156 38.39 4.59 -6.09
C ALA A 156 38.96 6.01 -5.95
N VAL A 157 38.46 6.81 -4.99
CA VAL A 157 38.92 8.18 -4.76
C VAL A 157 40.25 8.20 -3.98
N GLU A 158 40.44 7.30 -3.01
CA GLU A 158 41.69 7.22 -2.24
C GLU A 158 42.87 6.67 -3.06
N THR A 159 42.62 5.75 -4.01
CA THR A 159 43.67 5.20 -4.87
C THR A 159 44.22 6.25 -5.86
N THR A 160 43.44 7.29 -6.17
CA THR A 160 43.86 8.35 -7.11
C THR A 160 44.70 9.45 -6.44
N GLN A 161 44.68 9.55 -5.10
CA GLN A 161 45.46 10.56 -4.35
C GLN A 161 46.82 10.06 -3.83
N GLN A 162 47.16 8.78 -3.99
CA GLN A 162 48.46 8.21 -3.57
C GLN A 162 49.47 8.02 -4.70
N THR A 163 49.15 8.45 -5.92
CA THR A 163 50.11 8.58 -7.03
C THR A 163 50.22 10.04 -7.45
N ALA A 164 50.81 10.86 -6.60
CA ALA A 164 51.36 12.17 -6.94
C ALA A 164 52.61 12.43 -6.08
#